data_AF-K1T1S3-F1
#
_entry.id   AF-K1T1S3-F1
#
_cell.length_a   1.000
_cell.length_b   1.000
_cell.length_c   1.000
_cell.angle_alpha   90.00
_cell.angle_beta   90.00
_cell.angle_gamma   90.00
#
_symmetry.space_group_name_H-M   'P 1'
#
loop_
_entity.id
_entity.type
_entity.pdbx_description
1 polymer ?
#
loop_
_entity_poly.entity_id
_entity_poly.type
_entity_poly.pdbx_seq_one_letter_code
_entity_poly.pdbx_strand_id
1 'polypeptide(L)'
;MFDVGHQSYVHKILTGRREAFSTLRQFGGIAGFPKPDESVHDAFVAGHASTSISVALGMAQARTLTGADYDVIALIGDGALTGGLAYEGLSDAGQSGEPMVIVLNDNGMSINKNVGGMATLLSKQRVKPSYLHFKQFYRNTVGKARGLYKVLHHVKEHVKDLVLPNN
;
A
#
# COMPACT_ATOMS: atom_id res chain seq x y z
N MET A 1 -5.38 3.53 3.67
CA MET A 1 -6.10 4.53 2.84
C MET A 1 -5.69 4.37 1.38
N PHE A 2 -6.61 4.47 0.43
CA PHE A 2 -6.33 4.33 -1.01
C PHE A 2 -6.50 5.66 -1.73
N ASP A 3 -5.45 6.19 -2.37
CA ASP A 3 -5.55 7.38 -3.21
C ASP A 3 -6.36 7.11 -4.49
N VAL A 4 -7.26 8.01 -4.87
CA VAL A 4 -8.31 7.84 -5.89
C VAL A 4 -9.30 6.72 -5.55
N GLY A 5 -8.83 5.52 -5.19
CA GLY A 5 -9.64 4.40 -4.72
C GLY A 5 -10.03 3.39 -5.80
N HIS A 6 -9.68 3.62 -7.07
CA HIS A 6 -10.02 2.71 -8.18
C HIS A 6 -9.35 1.34 -8.06
N GLN A 7 -8.22 1.28 -7.36
CA GLN A 7 -7.44 0.08 -7.06
C GLN A 7 -7.89 -0.65 -5.78
N SER A 8 -9.01 -0.24 -5.17
CA SER A 8 -9.48 -0.78 -3.88
C SER A 8 -10.43 -1.98 -3.97
N TYR A 9 -10.69 -2.53 -5.17
CA TYR A 9 -11.70 -3.59 -5.32
C TYR A 9 -11.39 -4.84 -4.51
N VAL A 10 -10.13 -5.27 -4.48
CA VAL A 10 -9.71 -6.41 -3.65
C VAL A 10 -9.94 -6.11 -2.17
N HIS A 11 -9.63 -4.89 -1.72
CA HIS A 11 -9.95 -4.44 -0.35
C HIS A 11 -11.45 -4.57 -0.07
N LYS A 12 -12.32 -4.09 -0.98
CA LYS A 12 -13.78 -4.22 -0.82
C LYS A 12 -14.24 -5.68 -0.75
N ILE A 13 -13.72 -6.53 -1.61
CA ILE A 13 -14.04 -7.97 -1.64
C ILE A 13 -13.65 -8.63 -0.30
N LEU A 14 -12.44 -8.34 0.20
CA LEU A 14 -11.91 -8.94 1.43
C LEU A 14 -12.58 -8.39 2.70
N THR A 15 -13.23 -7.22 2.61
CA THR A 15 -13.92 -6.55 3.72
C THR A 15 -15.43 -6.76 3.67
N GLY A 16 -15.86 -7.96 3.28
CA GLY A 16 -17.25 -8.40 3.38
C GLY A 16 -18.18 -8.01 2.24
N ARG A 17 -17.70 -7.31 1.20
CA ARG A 17 -18.57 -6.82 0.11
C ARG A 17 -18.56 -7.69 -1.14
N ARG A 18 -17.97 -8.89 -1.10
CA ARG A 18 -17.83 -9.81 -2.25
C ARG A 18 -19.15 -10.07 -2.98
N GLU A 19 -20.23 -10.33 -2.25
CA GLU A 19 -21.53 -10.68 -2.86
C GLU A 19 -22.22 -9.48 -3.52
N ALA A 20 -21.96 -8.28 -3.02
CA ALA A 20 -22.53 -7.04 -3.56
C ALA A 20 -21.83 -6.54 -4.83
N PHE A 21 -20.72 -7.17 -5.27
CA PHE A 21 -19.95 -6.72 -6.43
C PHE A 21 -20.71 -6.76 -7.75
N SER A 22 -21.78 -7.55 -7.85
CA SER A 22 -22.70 -7.54 -9.00
C SER A 22 -23.39 -6.17 -9.19
N THR A 23 -23.48 -5.35 -8.13
CA THR A 23 -24.10 -4.02 -8.13
C THR A 23 -23.09 -2.87 -8.19
N LEU A 24 -21.80 -3.18 -8.40
CA LEU A 24 -20.72 -2.19 -8.39
C LEU A 24 -20.99 -1.05 -9.38
N ARG A 25 -20.94 0.20 -8.88
CA ARG A 25 -21.19 1.45 -9.62
C ARG A 25 -22.61 1.58 -10.20
N GLN A 26 -23.55 0.77 -9.72
CA GLN A 26 -24.96 0.92 -10.07
C GLN A 26 -25.67 1.81 -9.05
N PHE A 27 -26.76 2.46 -9.47
CA PHE A 27 -27.60 3.22 -8.56
C PHE A 27 -28.16 2.30 -7.46
N GLY A 28 -28.00 2.72 -6.20
CA GLY A 28 -28.37 1.91 -5.03
C GLY A 28 -27.43 0.73 -4.73
N GLY A 29 -26.37 0.54 -5.53
CA GLY A 29 -25.33 -0.47 -5.31
C GLY A 29 -24.08 0.07 -4.62
N ILE A 30 -23.03 -0.74 -4.57
CA ILE A 30 -21.75 -0.35 -3.93
C ILE A 30 -20.95 0.63 -4.81
N ALA A 31 -20.28 1.59 -4.17
CA ALA A 31 -19.50 2.63 -4.83
C ALA A 31 -18.23 2.06 -5.49
N GLY A 32 -17.79 2.72 -6.56
CA GLY A 32 -16.54 2.40 -7.26
C GLY A 32 -15.27 2.81 -6.51
N PHE A 33 -15.39 3.47 -5.36
CA PHE A 33 -14.29 4.00 -4.56
C PHE A 33 -14.59 3.76 -3.07
N PRO A 34 -13.58 3.79 -2.18
CA PRO A 34 -13.80 3.74 -0.74
C PRO A 34 -14.77 4.83 -0.29
N LYS A 35 -15.75 4.44 0.54
CA LYS A 35 -16.75 5.33 1.11
C LYS A 35 -17.05 4.91 2.56
N PRO A 36 -16.77 5.75 3.58
CA PRO A 36 -16.97 5.40 4.99
C PRO A 36 -18.41 4.98 5.31
N ASP A 37 -19.41 5.66 4.72
CA ASP A 37 -20.83 5.31 4.90
C ASP A 37 -21.18 3.91 4.34
N GLU A 38 -20.37 3.38 3.42
CA GLU A 38 -20.55 2.03 2.86
C GLU A 38 -19.88 0.97 3.73
N SER A 39 -18.76 1.31 4.39
CA SER A 39 -17.99 0.37 5.19
C SER A 39 -17.07 1.06 6.18
N VAL A 40 -17.04 0.53 7.41
CA VAL A 40 -16.07 0.93 8.45
C VAL A 40 -14.61 0.72 8.04
N HIS A 41 -14.35 -0.14 7.04
CA HIS A 41 -13.01 -0.40 6.51
C HIS A 41 -12.56 0.64 5.48
N ASP A 42 -13.45 1.52 5.04
CA ASP A 42 -13.13 2.59 4.11
C ASP A 42 -12.83 3.86 4.91
N ALA A 43 -11.55 4.08 5.19
CA ALA A 43 -11.12 5.14 6.10
C ALA A 43 -11.53 6.56 5.67
N PHE A 44 -11.65 6.83 4.36
CA PHE A 44 -12.06 8.14 3.85
C PHE A 44 -12.78 8.01 2.51
N VAL A 45 -13.52 9.06 2.13
CA VAL A 45 -14.13 9.15 0.80
C VAL A 45 -13.03 9.46 -0.22
N ALA A 46 -12.74 8.50 -1.10
CA ALA A 46 -11.78 8.71 -2.18
C ALA A 46 -12.47 9.12 -3.49
N GLY A 47 -11.68 9.66 -4.42
CA GLY A 47 -12.10 9.93 -5.81
C GLY A 47 -11.15 10.87 -6.52
N HIS A 48 -10.75 11.96 -5.85
CA HIS A 48 -9.70 12.85 -6.33
C HIS A 48 -8.32 12.26 -6.05
N ALA A 49 -7.41 12.44 -7.01
CA ALA A 49 -6.02 12.00 -6.89
C ALA A 49 -5.21 12.95 -6.00
N SER A 50 -4.10 12.43 -5.47
CA SER A 50 -3.08 13.20 -4.72
C SER A 50 -3.52 13.64 -3.32
N THR A 51 -4.64 13.12 -2.81
CA THR A 51 -5.22 13.55 -1.53
C THR A 51 -4.81 12.66 -0.36
N SER A 52 -4.41 11.42 -0.63
CA SER A 52 -4.24 10.40 0.42
C SER A 52 -3.18 10.73 1.46
N ILE A 53 -2.10 11.43 1.08
CA ILE A 53 -0.97 11.70 1.99
C ILE A 53 -1.38 12.73 3.03
N SER A 54 -1.96 13.86 2.61
CA SER A 54 -2.43 14.90 3.52
C SER A 54 -3.54 14.40 4.43
N VAL A 55 -4.48 13.59 3.91
CA VAL A 55 -5.53 12.97 4.73
C VAL A 55 -4.92 12.00 5.75
N ALA A 56 -3.97 11.18 5.34
CA ALA A 56 -3.30 10.26 6.25
C ALA A 56 -2.51 10.99 7.34
N LEU A 57 -1.83 12.09 7.01
CA LEU A 57 -1.16 12.93 8.00
C LEU A 57 -2.17 13.48 9.03
N GLY A 58 -3.31 14.00 8.59
CA GLY A 58 -4.37 14.44 9.49
C GLY A 58 -4.88 13.33 10.41
N MET A 59 -5.00 12.09 9.90
CA MET A 59 -5.36 10.93 10.72
C MET A 59 -4.27 10.52 11.71
N ALA A 60 -3.00 10.68 11.36
CA ALA A 60 -1.87 10.39 12.23
C ALA A 60 -1.79 11.43 13.37
N GLN A 61 -1.98 12.71 13.07
CA GLN A 61 -2.10 13.75 14.08
C GLN A 61 -3.30 13.52 15.00
N ALA A 62 -4.47 13.18 14.43
CA ALA A 62 -5.66 12.87 15.22
C ALA A 62 -5.44 11.67 16.15
N ARG A 63 -4.75 10.62 15.68
CA ARG A 63 -4.35 9.47 16.51
C ARG A 63 -3.56 9.93 17.73
N THR A 64 -2.51 10.72 17.49
CA THR A 64 -1.61 11.20 18.52
C THR A 64 -2.34 12.10 19.53
N LEU A 65 -3.18 13.02 19.04
CA LEU A 65 -3.98 13.92 19.88
C LEU A 65 -5.03 13.19 20.74
N THR A 66 -5.59 12.11 20.22
CA THR A 66 -6.63 11.33 20.93
C THR A 66 -6.05 10.21 21.80
N GLY A 67 -4.73 9.98 21.75
CA GLY A 67 -4.09 8.86 22.44
C GLY A 67 -4.53 7.49 21.91
N ALA A 68 -4.98 7.43 20.65
CA ALA A 68 -5.43 6.20 20.03
C ALA A 68 -4.26 5.32 19.56
N ASP A 69 -4.51 4.02 19.42
CA ASP A 69 -3.51 3.04 18.99
C ASP A 69 -3.92 2.40 17.66
N TYR A 70 -3.41 2.93 16.56
CA TYR A 70 -3.59 2.38 15.21
C TYR A 70 -2.49 2.81 14.24
N ASP A 71 -2.27 1.99 13.21
CA ASP A 71 -1.34 2.31 12.13
C ASP A 71 -2.01 3.14 11.04
N VAL A 72 -1.27 4.14 10.54
CA VAL A 72 -1.72 4.98 9.43
C VAL A 72 -0.91 4.63 8.19
N ILE A 73 -1.61 4.12 7.17
CA ILE A 73 -1.00 3.68 5.91
C ILE A 73 -1.70 4.35 4.73
N ALA A 74 -0.96 5.13 3.94
CA ALA A 74 -1.43 5.73 2.69
C ALA A 74 -0.90 4.95 1.48
N LEU A 75 -1.78 4.51 0.57
CA LEU A 75 -1.40 3.89 -0.71
C LEU A 75 -1.66 4.87 -1.85
N ILE A 76 -0.58 5.33 -2.49
CA ILE A 76 -0.62 6.30 -3.59
C ILE A 76 -0.04 5.70 -4.88
N GLY A 77 -0.62 6.02 -6.03
CA GLY A 77 -0.07 5.64 -7.34
C GLY A 77 1.03 6.60 -7.80
N ASP A 78 1.95 6.14 -8.64
CA ASP A 78 2.98 6.98 -9.26
C ASP A 78 2.40 8.12 -10.11
N GLY A 79 1.22 7.89 -10.72
CA GLY A 79 0.45 8.94 -11.39
C GLY A 79 -0.04 10.04 -10.45
N ALA A 80 -0.58 9.66 -9.29
CA ALA A 80 -1.09 10.60 -8.29
C ALA A 80 0.02 11.39 -7.59
N LEU A 81 1.24 10.84 -7.53
CA LEU A 81 2.41 11.58 -7.05
C LEU A 81 2.79 12.77 -7.95
N THR A 82 2.27 12.87 -9.17
CA THR A 82 2.55 14.04 -10.03
C THR A 82 1.79 15.30 -9.59
N GLY A 83 0.75 15.18 -8.77
CA GLY A 83 -0.02 16.31 -8.27
C GLY A 83 0.71 17.08 -7.18
N GLY A 84 0.63 18.41 -7.22
CA GLY A 84 1.28 19.28 -6.23
C GLY A 84 0.87 18.98 -4.78
N LEU A 85 -0.40 18.63 -4.57
CA LEU A 85 -0.93 18.29 -3.24
C LEU A 85 -0.21 17.08 -2.61
N ALA A 86 0.23 16.12 -3.41
CA ALA A 86 1.00 14.98 -2.89
C ALA A 86 2.38 15.42 -2.40
N TYR A 87 3.03 16.39 -3.05
CA TYR A 87 4.32 16.93 -2.60
C TYR A 87 4.19 17.80 -1.37
N GLU A 88 3.15 18.61 -1.30
CA GLU A 88 2.81 19.39 -0.10
C GLU A 88 2.60 18.45 1.09
N GLY A 89 1.76 17.42 0.93
CA GLY A 89 1.53 16.40 1.96
C GLY A 89 2.80 15.64 2.36
N LEU A 90 3.70 15.33 1.42
CA LEU A 90 4.98 14.69 1.74
C LEU A 90 5.91 15.60 2.54
N SER A 91 5.97 16.89 2.17
CA SER A 91 6.77 17.88 2.88
C SER A 91 6.28 18.05 4.31
N ASP A 92 4.97 18.20 4.48
CA ASP A 92 4.34 18.34 5.80
C ASP A 92 4.49 17.07 6.64
N ALA A 93 4.29 15.90 6.05
CA ALA A 93 4.52 14.62 6.75
C ALA A 93 5.96 14.50 7.25
N GLY A 94 6.95 14.89 6.42
CA GLY A 94 8.36 14.90 6.79
C GLY A 94 8.69 15.86 7.94
N GLN A 95 8.01 17.02 8.02
CA GLN A 95 8.18 17.99 9.09
C GLN A 95 7.46 17.57 10.38
N SER A 96 6.30 16.93 10.27
CA SER A 96 5.46 16.57 11.41
C SER A 96 6.10 15.56 12.37
N GLY A 97 6.92 14.66 11.85
CA GLY A 97 7.47 13.52 12.62
C GLY A 97 6.43 12.46 13.00
N GLU A 98 5.19 12.56 12.50
CA GLU A 98 4.11 11.61 12.84
C GLU A 98 4.39 10.21 12.29
N PRO A 99 4.22 9.14 13.09
CA PRO A 99 4.40 7.77 12.62
C PRO A 99 3.34 7.37 11.58
N MET A 100 3.73 7.27 10.32
CA MET A 100 2.87 6.79 9.23
C MET A 100 3.68 6.10 8.12
N VAL A 101 3.01 5.25 7.34
CA VAL A 101 3.61 4.54 6.20
C VAL A 101 2.98 5.03 4.89
N ILE A 102 3.83 5.38 3.93
CA ILE A 102 3.39 5.73 2.58
C ILE A 102 3.87 4.63 1.63
N VAL A 103 2.91 3.94 1.01
CA VAL A 103 3.15 2.90 0.01
C VAL A 103 2.97 3.51 -1.37
N LEU A 104 4.04 3.53 -2.15
CA LEU A 104 4.01 3.93 -3.55
C LEU A 104 3.76 2.71 -4.44
N ASN A 105 2.61 2.69 -5.11
CA ASN A 105 2.32 1.77 -6.19
C ASN A 105 2.82 2.35 -7.52
N ASP A 106 4.08 2.04 -7.87
CA ASP A 106 4.66 2.42 -9.15
C ASP A 106 4.40 1.34 -10.23
N ASN A 107 3.46 1.61 -11.13
CA ASN A 107 3.19 0.77 -12.29
C ASN A 107 3.59 1.43 -13.63
N GLY A 108 4.10 2.67 -13.62
CA GLY A 108 4.45 3.45 -14.82
C GLY A 108 3.29 4.08 -15.56
N MET A 109 2.10 4.06 -14.97
CA MET A 109 0.84 4.41 -15.64
C MET A 109 -0.01 5.34 -14.75
N SER A 110 -0.52 6.41 -15.35
CA SER A 110 -1.74 7.08 -14.90
C SER A 110 -2.93 6.49 -15.69
N ILE A 111 -3.84 7.32 -16.23
CA ILE A 111 -4.80 6.91 -17.27
C ILE A 111 -4.07 6.64 -18.60
N ASN A 112 -3.02 7.43 -18.90
CA ASN A 112 -2.03 7.21 -19.95
C ASN A 112 -0.63 7.10 -19.31
N LYS A 113 0.41 6.84 -20.10
CA LYS A 113 1.81 6.80 -19.60
C LYS A 113 2.12 8.06 -18.77
N ASN A 114 2.79 7.86 -17.64
CA ASN A 114 3.20 8.98 -16.80
C ASN A 114 4.17 9.90 -17.54
N VAL A 115 3.89 11.21 -17.49
CA VAL A 115 4.72 12.27 -18.06
C VAL A 115 5.32 13.11 -16.93
N GLY A 116 6.50 13.69 -17.15
CA GLY A 116 7.16 14.59 -16.20
C GLY A 116 8.47 14.08 -15.58
N GLY A 117 9.14 14.96 -14.85
CA GLY A 117 10.48 14.71 -14.28
C GLY A 117 10.51 13.57 -13.26
N MET A 118 9.45 13.42 -12.48
CA MET A 118 9.32 12.36 -11.48
C MET A 118 8.99 11.00 -12.09
N ALA A 119 8.16 10.97 -13.14
CA ALA A 119 7.99 9.78 -13.98
C ALA A 119 9.31 9.32 -14.59
N THR A 120 10.16 10.26 -15.00
CA THR A 120 11.50 9.99 -15.56
C THR A 120 12.47 9.50 -14.48
N LEU A 121 12.44 10.07 -13.28
CA LEU A 121 13.26 9.65 -12.15
C LEU A 121 12.89 8.23 -11.68
N LEU A 122 11.60 7.96 -11.49
CA LEU A 122 11.09 6.64 -11.11
C LEU A 122 11.35 5.61 -12.21
N SER A 123 11.16 5.98 -13.49
CA SER A 123 11.54 5.12 -14.61
C SER A 123 13.02 4.79 -14.57
N LYS A 124 13.91 5.78 -14.41
CA LYS A 124 15.36 5.57 -14.25
C LYS A 124 15.68 4.64 -13.08
N GLN A 125 14.99 4.78 -11.95
CA GLN A 125 15.16 3.90 -10.78
C GLN A 125 14.70 2.46 -11.06
N ARG A 126 13.61 2.29 -11.80
CA ARG A 126 13.03 1.00 -12.18
C ARG A 126 13.88 0.20 -13.16
N VAL A 127 14.57 0.89 -14.09
CA VAL A 127 15.54 0.26 -15.02
C VAL A 127 16.95 0.14 -14.43
N LYS A 128 17.20 0.54 -13.17
CA LYS A 128 18.50 0.27 -12.55
C LYS A 128 18.74 -1.24 -12.47
N PRO A 129 19.92 -1.74 -12.91
CA PRO A 129 20.26 -3.15 -12.85
C PRO A 129 20.10 -3.74 -11.45
N SER A 130 20.38 -2.96 -10.40
CA SER A 130 20.21 -3.37 -9.00
C SER A 130 18.76 -3.66 -8.62
N TYR A 131 17.79 -2.85 -9.06
CA TYR A 131 16.36 -3.08 -8.82
C TYR A 131 15.87 -4.31 -9.60
N LEU A 132 16.33 -4.47 -10.85
CA LEU A 132 16.03 -5.66 -11.66
C LEU A 132 16.62 -6.93 -11.03
N HIS A 133 17.86 -6.89 -10.56
CA HIS A 133 18.52 -8.00 -9.85
C HIS A 133 17.79 -8.34 -8.55
N PHE A 134 17.39 -7.34 -7.76
CA PHE A 134 16.58 -7.55 -6.55
C PHE A 134 15.23 -8.18 -6.86
N LYS A 135 14.52 -7.68 -7.89
CA LYS A 135 13.23 -8.24 -8.32
C LYS A 135 13.39 -9.67 -8.86
N GLN A 136 14.46 -9.94 -9.60
CA GLN A 136 14.79 -11.28 -10.11
C GLN A 136 15.11 -12.24 -8.96
N PHE A 137 15.91 -11.79 -7.98
CA PHE A 137 16.22 -12.54 -6.77
C PHE A 137 14.96 -12.82 -5.95
N TYR A 138 14.14 -11.81 -5.66
CA TYR A 138 12.86 -11.97 -4.97
C TYR A 138 11.95 -12.97 -5.69
N ARG A 139 11.78 -12.84 -7.00
CA ARG A 139 10.93 -13.76 -7.78
C ARG A 139 11.48 -15.19 -7.81
N ASN A 140 12.79 -15.37 -7.88
CA ASN A 140 13.41 -16.69 -7.90
C ASN A 140 13.42 -17.36 -6.53
N THR A 141 13.57 -16.59 -5.45
CA THR A 141 13.61 -17.07 -4.07
C THR A 141 12.19 -17.30 -3.53
N VAL A 142 11.28 -16.33 -3.71
CA VAL A 142 9.90 -16.38 -3.20
C VAL A 142 8.95 -17.11 -4.15
N GLY A 143 9.13 -17.01 -5.47
CA GLY A 143 8.30 -17.73 -6.45
C GLY A 143 8.52 -19.25 -6.44
N LYS A 144 9.70 -19.71 -6.00
CA LYS A 144 9.99 -21.15 -5.76
C LYS A 144 9.67 -21.58 -4.33
N ALA A 145 9.30 -20.66 -3.44
CA ALA A 145 9.08 -20.89 -2.01
C ALA A 145 7.71 -21.50 -1.64
N ARG A 146 6.95 -22.07 -2.60
CA ARG A 146 5.89 -23.04 -2.21
C ARG A 146 6.47 -24.27 -1.48
N GLY A 147 7.77 -24.52 -1.59
CA GLY A 147 8.50 -25.56 -0.83
C GLY A 147 9.28 -25.08 0.41
N LEU A 148 9.27 -23.78 0.74
CA LEU A 148 10.10 -23.22 1.83
C LEU A 148 9.65 -23.67 3.23
N TYR A 149 8.44 -24.23 3.34
CA TYR A 149 7.92 -24.84 4.56
C TYR A 149 8.78 -26.04 5.02
N LYS A 150 9.43 -26.78 4.10
CA LYS A 150 10.33 -27.90 4.45
C LYS A 150 11.71 -27.44 4.91
N VAL A 151 12.23 -26.36 4.33
CA VAL A 151 13.54 -25.82 4.70
C VAL A 151 13.49 -25.15 6.08
N LEU A 152 12.41 -24.40 6.35
CA LEU A 152 12.19 -23.81 7.68
C LEU A 152 12.00 -24.87 8.78
N HIS A 153 11.48 -26.06 8.45
CA HIS A 153 11.35 -27.15 9.42
C HIS A 153 12.71 -27.75 9.82
N HIS A 154 13.61 -28.00 8.85
CA HIS A 154 14.93 -28.57 9.15
C HIS A 154 15.88 -27.60 9.85
N VAL A 155 15.78 -26.29 9.54
CA VAL A 155 16.55 -25.27 10.26
C VAL A 155 16.05 -25.16 11.71
N LYS A 156 14.73 -25.27 11.92
CA LYS A 156 14.15 -25.25 13.28
C LYS A 156 14.58 -26.47 14.10
N GLU A 157 14.70 -27.66 13.50
CA GLU A 157 15.22 -28.87 14.17
C GLU A 157 16.70 -28.73 14.54
N HIS A 158 17.55 -28.24 13.64
CA HIS A 158 18.99 -28.06 13.94
C HIS A 158 19.25 -26.98 15.00
N VAL A 159 18.42 -25.93 15.05
CA VAL A 159 18.50 -24.92 16.11
C VAL A 159 17.96 -25.48 17.44
N LYS A 160 16.98 -26.40 17.39
CA LYS A 160 16.46 -27.05 18.60
C LYS A 160 17.51 -27.97 19.25
N ASP A 161 18.31 -28.66 18.44
CA ASP A 161 19.39 -29.54 18.91
C ASP A 161 20.63 -28.78 19.42
N LEU A 162 20.82 -27.53 18.97
CA LEU A 162 21.89 -26.65 19.44
C LEU A 162 21.54 -25.87 20.71
N VAL A 163 20.25 -25.66 20.99
CA VAL A 163 19.77 -24.84 22.12
C VAL A 163 19.25 -25.68 23.28
N LEU A 164 18.89 -26.96 23.07
CA LEU A 164 18.53 -27.87 24.15
C LEU A 164 19.72 -28.79 24.49
N PRO A 165 20.34 -28.65 25.67
CA PRO A 165 21.27 -29.65 26.17
C PRO A 165 20.54 -30.98 26.34
N ASN A 166 21.16 -32.06 25.88
CA ASN A 166 20.71 -33.43 26.12
C ASN A 166 20.35 -33.66 27.59
N ASN A 167 19.11 -34.07 27.82
CA ASN A 167 18.70 -34.94 28.91
C ASN A 167 17.73 -35.98 28.35
#